data_AF-A0A7Y5JSB8-F1
#
_entry.id   AF-A0A7Y5JSB8-F1
#
_cell.length_a   1.000
_cell.length_b   1.000
_cell.length_c   1.000
_cell.angle_alpha   90.00
_cell.angle_beta   90.00
_cell.angle_gamma   90.00
#
_symmetry.space_group_name_H-M   'P 1'
#
loop_
_entity.id
_entity.type
_entity.pdbx_description
1 polymer ?
#
loop_
_entity_poly.entity_id
_entity_poly.type
_entity_poly.pdbx_seq_one_letter_code
_entity_poly.pdbx_strand_id
1 'polypeptide(L)'
;GGAHNDALMVAAVLGGLALALRGRLVLACVVVAIGAMVKVTAVIALPFVAILWAHHAAGHAARHAPHHPPHGDREPHETAYGWGGVVRAGLLTLLAAGVPMALGGVLTGLGFAWLNPASTPGKNEQWTSLPTSFGIAVGAVGHLVGHDEWRETGIDSARAVGLVVLALLLVVIWLAAAKPARGSAPDDRARAVRGIAWATLAVVVLAPVFLGWYYLWLLPVFAVSLGDAWAGRLEVPLAAVATGVCFATLPEGYSLGLTTTVVGVPFALVVAVLLVRRGWRTARSVDWRHLPDLGRPLLPGP
;
A
#
# COMPACT_ATOMS: atom_id res chain seq x y z
N GLY A 1 6.53 -15.60 15.95
CA GLY A 1 7.49 -15.21 14.90
C GLY A 1 6.79 -14.50 13.75
N GLY A 2 6.55 -13.19 13.85
CA GLY A 2 5.95 -12.41 12.75
C GLY A 2 6.99 -11.59 11.98
N ALA A 3 7.84 -10.85 12.70
CA ALA A 3 8.79 -9.90 12.13
C ALA A 3 9.74 -10.47 11.07
N HIS A 4 10.19 -11.73 11.21
CA HIS A 4 11.06 -12.37 10.22
C HIS A 4 10.40 -12.59 8.84
N ASN A 5 9.10 -12.91 8.80
CA ASN A 5 8.35 -13.10 7.56
C ASN A 5 8.12 -11.74 6.88
N ASP A 6 7.93 -10.71 7.70
CA ASP A 6 7.77 -9.34 7.24
C ASP A 6 9.05 -8.82 6.59
N ALA A 7 10.21 -9.10 7.17
CA ALA A 7 11.50 -8.74 6.59
C ALA A 7 11.70 -9.39 5.21
N LEU A 8 11.38 -10.68 5.07
CA LEU A 8 11.41 -11.39 3.79
C LEU A 8 10.44 -10.78 2.77
N MET A 9 9.21 -10.45 3.20
CA MET A 9 8.23 -9.77 2.37
C MET A 9 8.74 -8.40 1.89
N VAL A 10 9.28 -7.57 2.80
CA VAL A 10 9.80 -6.24 2.47
C VAL A 10 10.97 -6.36 1.49
N ALA A 11 11.91 -7.27 1.74
CA ALA A 11 13.05 -7.52 0.87
C ALA A 11 12.61 -7.94 -0.54
N ALA A 12 11.61 -8.83 -0.65
CA ALA A 12 11.04 -9.25 -1.92
C ALA A 12 10.36 -8.08 -2.67
N VAL A 13 9.59 -7.25 -1.97
CA VAL A 13 8.95 -6.07 -2.58
C VAL A 13 10.00 -5.08 -3.10
N LEU A 14 11.02 -4.76 -2.31
CA LEU A 14 12.10 -3.85 -2.71
C LEU A 14 12.94 -4.43 -3.86
N GLY A 15 13.29 -5.72 -3.78
CA GLY A 15 14.01 -6.42 -4.84
C GLY A 15 13.22 -6.45 -6.15
N GLY A 16 11.93 -6.76 -6.07
CA GLY A 16 11.01 -6.71 -7.19
C GLY A 16 10.91 -5.31 -7.80
N LEU A 17 10.77 -4.28 -6.97
CA LEU A 17 10.74 -2.90 -7.44
C LEU A 17 12.04 -2.48 -8.13
N ALA A 18 13.19 -2.83 -7.56
CA ALA A 18 14.51 -2.56 -8.14
C ALA A 18 14.70 -3.28 -9.50
N LEU A 19 14.08 -4.45 -9.69
CA LEU A 19 14.05 -5.16 -10.96
C LEU A 19 13.10 -4.49 -11.96
N ALA A 20 11.91 -4.07 -11.52
CA ALA A 20 10.92 -3.39 -12.36
C ALA A 20 11.44 -2.05 -12.89
N LEU A 21 12.14 -1.27 -12.05
CA LEU A 21 12.77 -0.01 -12.44
C LEU A 21 13.90 -0.18 -13.47
N ARG A 22 14.52 -1.37 -13.51
CA ARG A 22 15.52 -1.76 -14.53
C ARG A 22 14.90 -2.43 -15.77
N GLY A 23 13.58 -2.45 -15.89
CA GLY A 23 12.86 -3.07 -17.00
C GLY A 23 12.75 -4.60 -16.94
N ARG A 24 13.21 -5.26 -15.86
CA ARG A 24 13.10 -6.73 -15.67
C ARG A 24 11.77 -7.11 -15.04
N LEU A 25 10.67 -6.83 -15.75
CA LEU A 25 9.31 -6.82 -15.22
C LEU A 25 8.76 -8.20 -14.86
N VAL A 26 9.04 -9.23 -15.66
CA VAL A 26 8.65 -10.62 -15.34
C VAL A 26 9.33 -11.07 -14.04
N LEU A 27 10.65 -10.88 -13.94
CA LEU A 27 11.40 -11.26 -12.74
C LEU A 27 10.93 -10.46 -11.51
N ALA A 28 10.60 -9.18 -11.69
CA ALA A 28 9.98 -8.38 -10.63
C ALA A 28 8.69 -9.02 -10.10
N CYS A 29 7.79 -9.43 -11.00
CA CYS A 29 6.54 -10.09 -10.63
C CYS A 29 6.78 -11.41 -9.90
N VAL A 30 7.74 -12.22 -10.37
CA VAL A 30 8.11 -13.50 -9.74
C VAL A 30 8.65 -13.28 -8.32
N VAL A 31 9.56 -12.32 -8.13
CA VAL A 31 10.14 -12.03 -6.81
C VAL A 31 9.05 -11.53 -5.84
N VAL A 32 8.16 -10.63 -6.29
CA VAL A 32 7.03 -10.17 -5.47
C VAL A 32 6.06 -11.31 -5.15
N ALA A 33 5.79 -12.19 -6.12
CA ALA A 33 4.95 -13.38 -5.94
C ALA A 33 5.51 -14.34 -4.87
N ILE A 34 6.81 -14.59 -4.87
CA ILE A 34 7.47 -15.39 -3.83
C ILE A 34 7.31 -14.70 -2.46
N GLY A 35 7.50 -13.37 -2.40
CA GLY A 35 7.23 -12.58 -1.20
C GLY A 35 5.77 -12.68 -0.73
N ALA A 36 4.82 -12.72 -1.67
CA ALA A 36 3.38 -12.85 -1.39
C ALA A 36 3.04 -14.21 -0.77
N MET A 37 3.74 -15.27 -1.17
CA MET A 37 3.59 -16.59 -0.57
C MET A 37 4.12 -16.66 0.86
N VAL A 38 5.10 -15.82 1.22
CA VAL A 38 5.53 -15.65 2.62
C VAL A 38 4.52 -14.78 3.38
N LYS A 39 4.07 -13.68 2.77
CA LYS A 39 3.05 -12.80 3.32
C LYS A 39 2.25 -12.09 2.23
N VAL A 40 0.94 -12.34 2.22
CA VAL A 40 0.00 -11.86 1.19
C VAL A 40 0.05 -10.34 0.96
N THR A 41 0.46 -9.55 1.95
CA THR A 41 0.60 -8.09 1.81
C THR A 41 1.61 -7.66 0.74
N ALA A 42 2.53 -8.53 0.29
CA ALA A 42 3.41 -8.23 -0.84
C ALA A 42 2.64 -7.98 -2.15
N VAL A 43 1.44 -8.58 -2.32
CA VAL A 43 0.60 -8.45 -3.52
C VAL A 43 0.25 -7.00 -3.82
N ILE A 44 0.21 -6.13 -2.80
CA ILE A 44 -0.06 -4.69 -2.93
C ILE A 44 0.91 -3.99 -3.88
N ALA A 45 2.13 -4.51 -4.06
CA ALA A 45 3.09 -3.93 -5.00
C ALA A 45 2.77 -4.24 -6.48
N LEU A 46 2.08 -5.34 -6.79
CA LEU A 46 1.87 -5.80 -8.17
C LEU A 46 1.10 -4.80 -9.05
N PRO A 47 0.01 -4.16 -8.60
CA PRO A 47 -0.68 -3.14 -9.40
C PRO A 47 0.23 -1.97 -9.82
N PHE A 48 1.23 -1.62 -9.01
CA PHE A 48 2.19 -0.57 -9.33
C PHE A 48 3.32 -1.06 -10.24
N VAL A 49 3.70 -2.34 -10.14
CA VAL A 49 4.56 -3.00 -11.14
C VAL A 49 3.88 -3.01 -12.51
N ALA A 50 2.56 -3.21 -12.57
CA ALA A 50 1.80 -3.12 -13.82
C ALA A 50 1.85 -1.69 -14.42
N ILE A 51 1.80 -0.65 -13.59
CA ILE A 51 2.00 0.74 -14.06
C ILE A 51 3.41 0.89 -14.64
N LEU A 52 4.45 0.42 -13.96
CA LEU A 52 5.83 0.47 -14.47
C LEU A 52 6.00 -0.31 -15.77
N TRP A 53 5.28 -1.43 -15.91
CA TRP A 53 5.26 -2.22 -17.13
C TRP A 53 4.61 -1.45 -18.28
N ALA A 54 3.45 -0.82 -18.04
CA ALA A 54 2.77 0.01 -19.03
C ALA A 54 3.68 1.15 -19.54
N HIS A 55 4.40 1.82 -18.64
CA HIS A 55 5.38 2.85 -19.00
C HIS A 55 6.52 2.32 -19.87
N HIS A 56 7.13 1.18 -19.50
CA HIS A 56 8.19 0.59 -20.32
C HIS A 56 7.67 0.20 -21.70
N ALA A 57 6.48 -0.41 -21.78
CA ALA A 57 5.88 -0.81 -23.04
C ALA A 57 5.57 0.40 -23.94
N ALA A 58 5.06 1.50 -23.38
CA ALA A 58 4.84 2.74 -24.11
C ALA A 58 6.15 3.35 -24.63
N GLY A 59 7.18 3.41 -23.77
CA GLY A 59 8.49 3.92 -24.17
C GLY A 59 9.18 3.06 -25.25
N HIS A 60 9.01 1.73 -25.21
CA HIS A 60 9.48 0.86 -26.28
C HIS A 60 8.72 1.11 -27.60
N ALA A 61 7.39 1.26 -27.56
CA ALA A 61 6.59 1.53 -28.74
C ALA A 61 6.96 2.87 -29.41
N ALA A 62 7.16 3.92 -28.61
CA ALA A 62 7.55 5.25 -29.11
C ALA A 62 8.91 5.23 -29.84
N ARG A 63 9.89 4.49 -29.33
CA ARG A 63 11.23 4.37 -29.95
C ARG A 63 11.24 3.64 -31.29
N HIS A 64 10.27 2.77 -31.54
CA HIS A 64 10.17 1.98 -32.77
C HIS A 64 9.14 2.53 -33.76
N ALA A 65 8.45 3.63 -33.40
CA ALA A 65 7.56 4.31 -34.32
C ALA A 65 8.37 4.98 -35.44
N PRO A 66 7.92 4.90 -36.71
CA PRO A 66 8.59 5.59 -37.81
C PRO A 66 8.68 7.08 -37.51
N HIS A 67 9.88 7.66 -37.57
CA HIS A 67 10.11 9.10 -37.39
C HIS A 67 9.27 9.88 -38.42
N HIS A 68 8.11 10.38 -38.00
CA HIS A 68 7.39 11.41 -38.73
C HIS A 68 7.80 12.75 -38.11
N PRO A 69 8.32 13.72 -38.89
CA PRO A 69 8.63 15.03 -38.36
C PRO A 69 7.35 15.65 -37.79
N PRO A 70 7.40 16.25 -36.59
CA PRO A 70 6.20 16.77 -35.94
C PRO A 70 5.62 17.94 -36.74
N HIS A 71 4.37 17.81 -37.19
CA HIS A 71 3.55 18.95 -37.59
C HIS A 71 2.82 19.49 -36.36
N GLY A 72 3.31 20.61 -35.83
CA GLY A 72 2.64 21.44 -34.82
C GLY A 72 3.10 21.23 -33.39
N ASP A 73 2.92 22.28 -32.58
CA ASP A 73 3.41 22.58 -31.23
C ASP A 73 2.98 21.61 -30.11
N ARG A 74 2.68 20.35 -30.41
CA ARG A 74 2.44 19.33 -29.40
C ARG A 74 3.77 18.81 -28.90
N GLU A 75 4.19 19.27 -27.72
CA GLU A 75 5.27 18.61 -26.99
C GLU A 75 4.98 17.10 -26.93
N PRO A 76 5.93 16.24 -27.33
CA PRO A 76 5.72 14.82 -27.29
C PRO A 76 5.60 14.38 -25.83
N HIS A 77 4.39 14.09 -25.37
CA HIS A 77 4.21 13.15 -24.26
C HIS A 77 4.57 11.74 -24.77
N GLU A 78 5.85 11.54 -25.07
CA GLU A 78 6.46 10.39 -25.76
C GLU A 78 6.30 9.05 -25.01
N THR A 79 5.67 9.05 -23.83
CA THR A 79 5.50 7.87 -22.95
C THR A 79 4.08 7.65 -22.44
N ALA A 80 3.09 8.40 -22.92
CA ALA A 80 1.72 8.25 -22.44
C ALA A 80 1.08 6.92 -22.91
N TYR A 81 0.66 6.08 -21.96
CA TYR A 81 -0.15 4.88 -22.23
C TYR A 81 -1.63 5.17 -21.93
N GLY A 82 -2.51 4.60 -22.76
CA GLY A 82 -3.95 4.58 -22.48
C GLY A 82 -4.39 3.36 -21.65
N TRP A 83 -5.68 3.27 -21.38
CA TRP A 83 -6.29 2.14 -20.65
C TRP A 83 -5.95 0.77 -21.26
N GLY A 84 -5.88 0.65 -22.59
CA GLY A 84 -5.46 -0.60 -23.24
C GLY A 84 -4.04 -1.04 -22.85
N GLY A 85 -3.11 -0.09 -22.69
CA GLY A 85 -1.75 -0.36 -22.21
C GLY A 85 -1.73 -0.83 -20.76
N VAL A 86 -2.53 -0.19 -19.90
CA VAL A 86 -2.69 -0.57 -18.49
C VAL A 86 -3.29 -1.96 -18.34
N VAL A 87 -4.38 -2.25 -19.08
CA VAL A 87 -5.05 -3.56 -19.04
C VAL A 87 -4.10 -4.65 -19.50
N ARG A 88 -3.39 -4.45 -20.62
CA ARG A 88 -2.39 -5.42 -21.11
C ARG A 88 -1.28 -5.65 -20.09
N ALA A 89 -0.71 -4.58 -19.53
CA ALA A 89 0.33 -4.67 -18.51
C ALA A 89 -0.17 -5.35 -17.23
N GLY A 90 -1.41 -5.09 -16.83
CA GLY A 90 -2.07 -5.73 -15.70
C GLY A 90 -2.24 -7.23 -15.91
N LEU A 91 -2.71 -7.65 -17.09
CA LEU A 91 -2.83 -9.07 -17.44
C LEU A 91 -1.47 -9.78 -17.44
N LEU A 92 -0.44 -9.16 -18.02
CA LEU A 92 0.92 -9.73 -18.01
C LEU A 92 1.48 -9.84 -16.59
N THR A 93 1.23 -8.83 -15.75
CA THR A 93 1.63 -8.85 -14.34
C THR A 93 0.90 -9.96 -13.58
N LEU A 94 -0.41 -10.11 -13.81
CA LEU A 94 -1.22 -11.18 -13.21
C LEU A 94 -0.70 -12.56 -13.60
N LEU A 95 -0.37 -12.78 -14.88
CA LEU A 95 0.18 -14.05 -15.35
C LEU A 95 1.59 -14.29 -14.74
N ALA A 96 2.46 -13.29 -14.81
CA ALA A 96 3.84 -13.40 -14.34
C ALA A 96 3.96 -13.63 -12.83
N ALA A 97 3.03 -13.10 -12.03
CA ALA A 97 2.96 -13.33 -10.59
C ALA A 97 2.13 -14.58 -10.24
N GLY A 98 1.00 -14.78 -10.93
CA GLY A 98 0.05 -15.85 -10.65
C GLY A 98 0.61 -17.24 -10.94
N VAL A 99 1.41 -17.41 -12.00
CA VAL A 99 2.02 -18.71 -12.34
C VAL A 99 2.94 -19.22 -11.22
N PRO A 100 3.94 -18.45 -10.71
CA PRO A 100 4.75 -18.88 -9.57
C PRO A 100 3.93 -19.17 -8.32
N MET A 101 2.90 -18.38 -8.01
CA MET A 101 2.06 -18.58 -6.82
C MET A 101 1.23 -19.85 -6.92
N ALA A 102 0.63 -20.12 -8.08
CA ALA A 102 -0.12 -21.34 -8.34
C ALA A 102 0.80 -22.56 -8.33
N LEU A 103 1.95 -22.49 -9.01
CA LEU A 103 2.94 -23.56 -9.02
C LEU A 103 3.45 -23.83 -7.61
N GLY A 104 3.76 -22.79 -6.84
CA GLY A 104 4.17 -22.89 -5.46
C GLY A 104 3.13 -23.60 -4.58
N GLY A 105 1.85 -23.22 -4.72
CA GLY A 105 0.75 -23.88 -4.01
C GLY A 105 0.60 -25.37 -4.37
N VAL A 106 0.80 -25.72 -5.65
CA VAL A 106 0.76 -27.12 -6.11
C VAL A 106 1.97 -27.91 -5.58
N LEU A 107 3.19 -27.35 -5.72
CA LEU A 107 4.42 -28.02 -5.34
C LEU A 107 4.54 -28.26 -3.82
N THR A 108 4.02 -27.35 -3.00
CA THR A 108 4.02 -27.52 -1.54
C THR A 108 2.85 -28.37 -1.04
N GLY A 109 1.86 -28.67 -1.90
CA GLY A 109 0.60 -29.29 -1.49
C GLY A 109 -0.30 -28.40 -0.63
N LEU A 110 0.05 -27.12 -0.44
CA LEU A 110 -0.72 -26.18 0.38
C LEU A 110 -1.85 -25.49 -0.39
N GLY A 111 -1.84 -25.56 -1.73
CA GLY A 111 -2.82 -24.89 -2.59
C GLY A 111 -2.91 -23.39 -2.28
N PHE A 112 -4.10 -22.93 -1.90
CA PHE A 112 -4.39 -21.54 -1.52
C PHE A 112 -4.47 -21.32 0.00
N ALA A 113 -3.96 -22.23 0.83
CA ALA A 113 -4.04 -22.10 2.30
C ALA A 113 -3.39 -20.81 2.83
N TRP A 114 -2.43 -20.23 2.10
CA TRP A 114 -1.77 -18.96 2.40
C TRP A 114 -2.71 -17.73 2.29
N LEU A 115 -3.89 -17.87 1.66
CA LEU A 115 -4.93 -16.84 1.59
C LEU A 115 -5.90 -16.86 2.79
N ASN A 116 -5.76 -17.77 3.74
CA ASN A 116 -6.67 -17.90 4.88
C ASN A 116 -6.05 -17.33 6.18
N PRO A 117 -6.17 -16.02 6.44
CA PRO A 117 -5.73 -15.40 7.69
C PRO A 117 -6.67 -15.69 8.88
N ALA A 118 -7.82 -16.35 8.67
CA ALA A 118 -8.83 -16.57 9.71
C ALA A 118 -8.40 -17.59 10.80
N SER A 119 -7.23 -18.20 10.67
CA SER A 119 -6.69 -19.21 11.60
C SER A 119 -5.89 -18.64 12.77
N THR A 120 -5.94 -17.32 13.04
CA THR A 120 -5.31 -16.72 14.24
C THR A 120 -6.35 -16.11 15.18
N PRO A 121 -6.98 -16.91 16.07
CA PRO A 121 -8.00 -16.44 17.01
C PRO A 121 -7.46 -15.45 18.05
N GLY A 122 -8.25 -14.42 18.36
CA GLY A 122 -8.35 -13.72 19.66
C GLY A 122 -7.13 -13.00 20.26
N LYS A 123 -5.89 -13.24 19.81
CA LYS A 123 -4.68 -12.65 20.42
C LYS A 123 -4.25 -11.31 19.81
N ASN A 124 -5.05 -10.76 18.90
CA ASN A 124 -4.66 -9.68 18.00
C ASN A 124 -5.54 -8.42 18.07
N GLU A 125 -6.39 -8.29 19.10
CA GLU A 125 -7.15 -7.06 19.37
C GLU A 125 -6.26 -5.99 20.00
N GLN A 126 -5.37 -5.40 19.20
CA GLN A 126 -4.46 -4.34 19.65
C GLN A 126 -4.98 -2.97 19.22
N TRP A 127 -4.98 -2.01 20.15
CA TRP A 127 -5.36 -0.61 19.88
C TRP A 127 -4.44 0.06 18.84
N THR A 128 -3.28 -0.51 18.59
CA THR A 128 -2.34 -0.03 17.58
C THR A 128 -2.91 -0.10 16.14
N SER A 129 -3.96 -0.89 15.91
CA SER A 129 -4.79 -0.87 14.69
C SER A 129 -5.90 0.16 14.82
N LEU A 130 -5.99 1.14 13.92
CA LEU A 130 -7.02 2.19 14.03
C LEU A 130 -8.46 1.65 13.98
N PRO A 131 -8.83 0.74 13.05
CA PRO A 131 -10.17 0.17 13.05
C PRO A 131 -10.48 -0.59 14.35
N THR A 132 -9.52 -1.37 14.86
CA THR A 132 -9.70 -2.11 16.11
C THR A 132 -9.82 -1.18 17.31
N SER A 133 -9.04 -0.11 17.36
CA SER A 133 -9.14 0.93 18.39
C SER A 133 -10.52 1.57 18.43
N PHE A 134 -11.09 1.88 17.27
CA PHE A 134 -12.44 2.43 17.19
C PHE A 134 -13.47 1.43 17.74
N GLY A 135 -13.37 0.16 17.38
CA GLY A 135 -14.22 -0.89 17.93
C GLY A 135 -14.07 -1.08 19.45
N ILE A 136 -12.84 -1.05 19.98
CA ILE A 136 -12.58 -1.09 21.42
C ILE A 136 -13.24 0.11 22.11
N ALA A 137 -13.15 1.31 21.53
CA ALA A 137 -13.79 2.51 22.06
C ALA A 137 -15.33 2.38 22.11
N VAL A 138 -15.93 1.83 21.05
CA VAL A 138 -17.37 1.53 21.01
C VAL A 138 -17.74 0.54 22.11
N GLY A 139 -16.96 -0.53 22.29
CA GLY A 139 -17.15 -1.49 23.37
C GLY A 139 -17.03 -0.87 24.76
N ALA A 140 -16.08 0.06 24.95
CA ALA A 140 -15.93 0.78 26.20
C ALA A 140 -17.14 1.67 26.52
N VAL A 141 -17.70 2.34 25.50
CA VAL A 141 -18.95 3.10 25.66
C VAL A 141 -20.11 2.16 25.96
N GLY A 142 -20.22 1.03 25.25
CA GLY A 142 -21.23 0.00 25.48
C GLY A 142 -21.24 -0.50 26.93
N HIS A 143 -20.06 -0.81 27.47
CA HIS A 143 -19.91 -1.22 28.87
C HIS A 143 -20.47 -0.18 29.85
N LEU A 144 -20.20 1.12 29.62
CA LEU A 144 -20.70 2.20 30.49
C LEU A 144 -22.24 2.34 30.48
N VAL A 145 -22.89 1.89 29.40
CA VAL A 145 -24.36 1.93 29.26
C VAL A 145 -25.02 0.56 29.47
N GLY A 146 -24.27 -0.45 29.93
CA GLY A 146 -24.77 -1.79 30.22
C GLY A 146 -24.92 -2.73 29.02
N HIS A 147 -24.23 -2.44 27.92
CA HIS A 147 -24.24 -3.21 26.66
C HIS A 147 -22.86 -3.79 26.35
N ASP A 148 -22.45 -4.82 27.08
CA ASP A 148 -21.14 -5.48 26.90
C ASP A 148 -21.00 -6.17 25.52
N GLU A 149 -22.12 -6.59 24.93
CA GLU A 149 -22.18 -7.24 23.62
C GLU A 149 -21.75 -6.32 22.46
N TRP A 150 -21.69 -5.00 22.68
CA TRP A 150 -21.24 -4.03 21.68
C TRP A 150 -19.76 -4.13 21.37
N ARG A 151 -18.95 -4.72 22.26
CA ARG A 151 -17.50 -4.82 22.06
C ARG A 151 -17.15 -5.66 20.84
N GLU A 152 -17.63 -6.90 20.79
CA GLU A 152 -17.30 -7.82 19.70
C GLU A 152 -17.86 -7.30 18.37
N THR A 153 -19.16 -6.96 18.36
CA THR A 153 -19.84 -6.40 17.19
C THR A 153 -19.20 -5.10 16.71
N GLY A 154 -18.76 -4.25 17.64
CA GLY A 154 -18.09 -2.97 17.34
C GLY A 154 -16.73 -3.16 16.71
N ILE A 155 -15.92 -4.10 17.22
CA ILE A 155 -14.61 -4.45 16.65
C ILE A 155 -14.77 -5.03 15.24
N ASP A 156 -15.67 -5.98 15.05
CA ASP A 156 -15.89 -6.62 13.75
C ASP A 156 -16.42 -5.62 12.71
N SER A 157 -17.39 -4.78 13.11
CA SER A 157 -17.95 -3.74 12.23
C SER A 157 -16.89 -2.70 11.86
N ALA A 158 -16.10 -2.22 12.83
CA ALA A 158 -15.06 -1.23 12.58
C ALA A 158 -13.97 -1.78 11.65
N ARG A 159 -13.55 -3.03 11.85
CA ARG A 159 -12.60 -3.72 10.97
C ARG A 159 -13.15 -3.91 9.55
N ALA A 160 -14.41 -4.30 9.42
CA ALA A 160 -15.08 -4.42 8.12
C ALA A 160 -15.11 -3.07 7.38
N VAL A 161 -15.52 -2.00 8.06
CA VAL A 161 -15.48 -0.64 7.51
C VAL A 161 -14.05 -0.23 7.14
N GLY A 162 -13.08 -0.51 8.01
CA GLY A 162 -11.66 -0.24 7.75
C GLY A 162 -11.14 -0.92 6.49
N LEU A 163 -11.52 -2.18 6.25
CA LEU A 163 -11.17 -2.92 5.03
C LEU A 163 -11.83 -2.34 3.78
N VAL A 164 -13.10 -1.92 3.87
CA VAL A 164 -13.78 -1.24 2.74
C VAL A 164 -13.09 0.08 2.41
N VAL A 165 -12.79 0.90 3.42
CA VAL A 165 -12.06 2.17 3.24
C VAL A 165 -10.67 1.90 2.66
N LEU A 166 -9.96 0.88 3.15
CA LEU A 166 -8.66 0.48 2.63
C LEU A 166 -8.76 0.10 1.14
N ALA A 167 -9.72 -0.74 0.75
CA ALA A 167 -9.91 -1.14 -0.64
C ALA A 167 -10.15 0.08 -1.55
N LEU A 168 -11.01 1.01 -1.14
CA LEU A 168 -11.28 2.25 -1.87
C LEU A 168 -10.02 3.14 -1.97
N LEU A 169 -9.27 3.29 -0.87
CA LEU A 169 -8.03 4.06 -0.88
C LEU A 169 -6.97 3.44 -1.78
N LEU A 170 -6.82 2.11 -1.79
CA LEU A 170 -5.87 1.43 -2.68
C LEU A 170 -6.21 1.70 -4.16
N VAL A 171 -7.49 1.67 -4.53
CA VAL A 171 -7.94 2.03 -5.88
C VAL A 171 -7.62 3.49 -6.19
N VAL A 172 -7.93 4.42 -5.29
CA VAL A 172 -7.65 5.85 -5.50
C VAL A 172 -6.15 6.13 -5.61
N ILE A 173 -5.33 5.54 -4.74
CA ILE A 173 -3.86 5.66 -4.76
C ILE A 173 -3.31 5.09 -6.06
N TRP A 174 -3.82 3.94 -6.51
CA TRP A 174 -3.38 3.32 -7.75
C TRP A 174 -3.76 4.17 -8.97
N LEU A 175 -5.01 4.64 -9.06
CA LEU A 175 -5.45 5.55 -10.11
C LEU A 175 -4.61 6.82 -10.13
N ALA A 176 -4.31 7.38 -8.97
CA ALA A 176 -3.46 8.56 -8.84
C ALA A 176 -2.01 8.30 -9.28
N ALA A 177 -1.46 7.12 -8.99
CA ALA A 177 -0.13 6.71 -9.41
C ALA A 177 -0.05 6.36 -10.92
N ALA A 178 -1.17 5.95 -11.52
CA ALA A 178 -1.27 5.62 -12.93
C ALA A 178 -1.36 6.86 -13.83
N LYS A 179 -1.56 8.06 -13.25
CA LYS A 179 -1.60 9.32 -14.00
C LYS A 179 -0.21 9.71 -14.51
N PRO A 180 -0.13 10.28 -15.73
CA PRO A 180 1.10 10.82 -16.28
C PRO A 180 1.59 11.99 -15.43
N ALA A 181 2.90 12.11 -15.33
CA ALA A 181 3.56 13.24 -14.73
C ALA A 181 3.43 14.49 -15.59
N ARG A 182 3.46 15.66 -14.94
CA ARG A 182 3.65 16.96 -15.60
C ARG A 182 5.07 17.14 -16.17
N GLY A 183 5.87 16.07 -16.25
CA GLY A 183 7.31 16.10 -16.50
C GLY A 183 7.79 14.84 -17.19
N SER A 184 9.12 14.66 -17.22
CA SER A 184 9.80 13.59 -17.96
C SER A 184 9.52 12.17 -17.43
N ALA A 185 9.80 11.14 -18.23
CA ALA A 185 9.61 9.71 -17.87
C ALA A 185 10.26 9.24 -16.53
N PRO A 186 11.32 9.87 -15.99
CA PRO A 186 11.75 9.68 -14.60
C PRO A 186 10.69 10.01 -13.53
N ASP A 187 9.89 11.07 -13.73
CA ASP A 187 8.87 11.52 -12.77
C ASP A 187 7.69 10.56 -12.69
N ASP A 188 7.37 9.94 -13.82
CA ASP A 188 6.37 8.90 -14.00
C ASP A 188 6.67 7.64 -13.16
N ARG A 189 7.90 7.12 -13.29
CA ARG A 189 8.34 5.94 -12.53
C ARG A 189 8.38 6.22 -11.03
N ALA A 190 8.79 7.43 -10.64
CA ALA A 190 8.79 7.84 -9.23
C ALA A 190 7.36 7.87 -8.63
N ARG A 191 6.32 8.19 -9.42
CA ARG A 191 4.92 8.14 -8.94
C ARG A 191 4.45 6.73 -8.63
N ALA A 192 4.79 5.75 -9.46
CA ALA A 192 4.44 4.36 -9.18
C ALA A 192 5.07 3.89 -7.85
N VAL A 193 6.35 4.25 -7.62
CA VAL A 193 7.07 3.95 -6.38
C VAL A 193 6.44 4.66 -5.17
N ARG A 194 6.10 5.95 -5.30
CA ARG A 194 5.35 6.72 -4.28
C ARG A 194 3.98 6.10 -4.00
N GLY A 195 3.30 5.61 -5.03
CA GLY A 195 2.03 4.92 -4.92
C GLY A 195 2.13 3.68 -4.02
N ILE A 196 3.19 2.88 -4.18
CA ILE A 196 3.47 1.73 -3.29
C ILE A 196 3.64 2.22 -1.85
N ALA A 197 4.43 3.27 -1.61
CA ALA A 197 4.64 3.80 -0.25
C ALA A 197 3.33 4.22 0.43
N TRP A 198 2.48 4.96 -0.29
CA TRP A 198 1.15 5.36 0.19
C TRP A 198 0.22 4.17 0.39
N ALA A 199 0.25 3.18 -0.50
CA ALA A 199 -0.55 1.96 -0.38
C ALA A 199 -0.13 1.14 0.84
N THR A 200 1.17 0.96 1.08
CA THR A 200 1.69 0.30 2.27
C THR A 200 1.33 1.08 3.53
N LEU A 201 1.40 2.41 3.52
CA LEU A 201 0.94 3.23 4.65
C LEU A 201 -0.55 3.04 4.93
N ALA A 202 -1.39 3.06 3.90
CA ALA A 202 -2.83 2.82 4.06
C ALA A 202 -3.10 1.45 4.70
N VAL A 203 -2.37 0.42 4.27
CA VAL A 203 -2.47 -0.95 4.83
C VAL A 203 -2.04 -0.98 6.27
N VAL A 204 -0.89 -0.37 6.61
CA VAL A 204 -0.40 -0.24 7.99
C VAL A 204 -1.46 0.43 8.87
N VAL A 205 -2.05 1.53 8.41
CA VAL A 205 -3.01 2.32 9.20
C VAL A 205 -4.36 1.64 9.38
N LEU A 206 -4.86 0.94 8.35
CA LEU A 206 -6.22 0.39 8.30
C LEU A 206 -6.29 -1.14 8.42
N ALA A 207 -5.16 -1.83 8.56
CA ALA A 207 -5.17 -3.27 8.77
C ALA A 207 -5.94 -3.63 10.05
N PRO A 208 -6.76 -4.70 10.04
CA PRO A 208 -7.48 -5.18 11.22
C PRO A 208 -6.57 -5.58 12.38
N VAL A 209 -5.32 -5.94 12.09
CA VAL A 209 -4.32 -6.30 13.07
C VAL A 209 -3.04 -5.56 12.76
N PHE A 210 -2.50 -4.89 13.77
CA PHE A 210 -1.29 -4.09 13.63
C PHE A 210 -0.28 -4.44 14.72
N LEU A 211 0.96 -4.72 14.32
CA LEU A 211 2.06 -5.02 15.21
C LEU A 211 3.10 -3.91 15.12
N GLY A 212 3.82 -3.65 16.22
CA GLY A 212 4.66 -2.47 16.35
C GLY A 212 5.70 -2.27 15.24
N TRP A 213 6.25 -3.38 14.74
CA TRP A 213 7.27 -3.39 13.70
C TRP A 213 6.74 -3.19 12.26
N TYR A 214 5.42 -3.09 12.06
CA TYR A 214 4.85 -2.84 10.72
C TYR A 214 5.22 -1.46 10.18
N TYR A 215 5.52 -0.49 11.04
CA TYR A 215 6.05 0.81 10.62
C TYR A 215 7.41 0.70 9.92
N LEU A 216 8.19 -0.37 10.18
CA LEU A 216 9.46 -0.60 9.48
C LEU A 216 9.27 -0.92 7.99
N TRP A 217 8.09 -1.41 7.58
CA TRP A 217 7.83 -1.73 6.17
C TRP A 217 7.84 -0.47 5.30
N LEU A 218 7.49 0.66 5.92
CA LEU A 218 7.30 1.94 5.25
C LEU A 218 8.63 2.63 4.96
N LEU A 219 9.60 2.51 5.88
CA LEU A 219 10.87 3.22 5.83
C LEU A 219 11.59 3.07 4.48
N PRO A 220 11.87 1.85 3.96
CA PRO A 220 12.64 1.72 2.74
C PRO A 220 11.88 2.20 1.49
N VAL A 221 10.54 2.06 1.47
CA VAL A 221 9.75 2.52 0.33
C VAL A 221 9.58 4.04 0.36
N PHE A 222 9.47 4.64 1.55
CA PHE A 222 9.45 6.09 1.70
C PHE A 222 10.80 6.71 1.37
N ALA A 223 11.91 6.15 1.85
CA ALA A 223 13.26 6.65 1.57
C ALA A 223 13.54 6.74 0.06
N VAL A 224 13.04 5.79 -0.74
CA VAL A 224 13.28 5.75 -2.20
C VAL A 224 12.23 6.58 -2.97
N SER A 225 11.08 6.88 -2.36
CA SER A 225 9.95 7.52 -3.04
C SER A 225 9.81 9.01 -2.73
N LEU A 226 10.12 9.41 -1.51
CA LEU A 226 10.01 10.77 -1.02
C LEU A 226 11.34 11.49 -1.28
N GLY A 227 11.30 12.58 -2.04
CA GLY A 227 12.49 13.44 -2.17
C GLY A 227 12.85 14.12 -0.85
N ASP A 228 13.98 14.84 -0.83
CA ASP A 228 14.59 15.44 0.37
C ASP A 228 13.63 16.22 1.27
N ALA A 229 12.68 16.95 0.68
CA ALA A 229 11.70 17.76 1.41
C ALA A 229 10.73 16.95 2.29
N TRP A 230 10.49 15.68 1.94
CA TRP A 230 9.54 14.81 2.63
C TRP A 230 10.23 13.78 3.55
N ALA A 231 11.49 13.45 3.29
CA ALA A 231 12.32 12.63 4.17
C ALA A 231 12.38 13.23 5.60
N GLY A 232 12.72 14.53 5.72
CA GLY A 232 12.81 15.18 7.04
C GLY A 232 11.47 15.32 7.78
N ARG A 233 10.34 15.38 7.06
CA ARG A 233 9.01 15.65 7.67
C ARG A 233 8.22 14.39 8.02
N LEU A 234 8.46 13.28 7.32
CA LEU A 234 7.72 12.03 7.52
C LEU A 234 8.63 10.89 7.90
N GLU A 235 9.77 10.71 7.21
CA GLU A 235 10.63 9.55 7.41
C GLU A 235 11.28 9.53 8.80
N VAL A 236 11.81 10.68 9.25
CA VAL A 236 12.46 10.76 10.57
C VAL A 236 11.47 10.53 11.73
N PRO A 237 10.30 11.20 11.80
CA PRO A 237 9.31 10.89 12.82
C PRO A 237 8.80 9.45 12.72
N LEU A 238 8.60 8.93 11.51
CA LEU A 238 8.14 7.57 11.30
C LEU A 238 9.19 6.55 11.76
N ALA A 239 10.47 6.79 11.50
CA ALA A 239 11.57 5.96 11.99
C ALA A 239 11.64 5.99 13.52
N ALA A 240 11.53 7.16 14.14
CA ALA A 240 11.51 7.30 15.60
C ALA A 240 10.32 6.55 16.23
N VAL A 241 9.12 6.69 15.65
CA VAL A 241 7.93 5.94 16.08
C VAL A 241 8.13 4.45 15.86
N ALA A 242 8.61 4.02 14.68
CA ALA A 242 8.86 2.62 14.37
C ALA A 242 9.83 2.00 15.36
N THR A 243 10.96 2.68 15.65
CA THR A 243 11.93 2.25 16.65
C THR A 243 11.30 2.14 18.03
N GLY A 244 10.57 3.16 18.48
CA GLY A 244 9.91 3.16 19.80
C GLY A 244 8.89 2.03 19.96
N VAL A 245 8.03 1.83 18.95
CA VAL A 245 6.97 0.81 19.00
C VAL A 245 7.54 -0.61 18.80
N CYS A 246 8.70 -0.77 18.16
CA CYS A 246 9.41 -2.06 18.15
C CYS A 246 9.79 -2.53 19.56
N PHE A 247 10.18 -1.62 20.45
CA PHE A 247 10.44 -1.94 21.87
C PHE A 247 9.15 -2.18 22.68
N ALA A 248 7.98 -1.90 22.12
CA ALA A 248 6.70 -2.25 22.73
C ALA A 248 6.33 -3.73 22.56
N THR A 249 7.16 -4.53 21.87
CA THR A 249 7.05 -5.99 21.83
C THR A 249 8.14 -6.60 22.71
N LEU A 250 7.75 -7.32 23.77
CA LEU A 250 8.65 -8.00 24.69
C LEU A 250 9.31 -9.23 24.06
N PRO A 251 10.44 -9.74 24.60
CA PRO A 251 11.19 -10.87 24.02
C PRO A 251 10.36 -12.14 23.78
N GLU A 252 9.33 -12.37 24.58
CA GLU A 252 8.39 -13.50 24.44
C GLU A 252 7.33 -13.28 23.34
N GLY A 253 7.34 -12.12 22.66
CA GLY A 253 6.37 -11.73 21.65
C GLY A 253 5.11 -11.04 22.20
N TYR A 254 5.08 -10.76 23.50
CA TYR A 254 3.99 -10.03 24.14
C TYR A 254 3.99 -8.56 23.72
N SER A 255 2.85 -8.07 23.23
CA SER A 255 2.69 -6.66 22.86
C SER A 255 2.20 -5.86 24.06
N LEU A 256 2.97 -4.83 24.46
CA LEU A 256 2.52 -3.83 25.43
C LEU A 256 1.25 -3.10 24.96
N GLY A 257 0.91 -3.17 23.67
CA GLY A 257 -0.37 -2.72 23.16
C GLY A 257 -1.56 -3.36 23.89
N LEU A 258 -1.45 -4.61 24.34
CA LEU A 258 -2.56 -5.27 25.04
C LEU A 258 -2.82 -4.67 26.44
N THR A 259 -1.76 -4.32 27.17
CA THR A 259 -1.84 -3.75 28.53
C THR A 259 -2.06 -2.24 28.56
N THR A 260 -1.74 -1.53 27.48
CA THR A 260 -1.81 -0.05 27.42
C THR A 260 -3.09 0.47 26.77
N THR A 261 -4.11 -0.37 26.59
CA THR A 261 -5.37 -0.05 25.90
C THR A 261 -6.04 1.24 26.39
N VAL A 262 -6.02 1.50 27.70
CA VAL A 262 -6.64 2.69 28.31
C VAL A 262 -6.03 4.00 27.79
N VAL A 263 -4.73 4.03 27.53
CA VAL A 263 -4.02 5.22 27.02
C VAL A 263 -3.93 5.18 25.49
N GLY A 264 -3.74 3.99 24.94
CA GLY A 264 -3.53 3.75 23.53
C GLY A 264 -4.74 4.04 22.65
N VAL A 265 -5.95 3.66 23.09
CA VAL A 265 -7.18 3.90 22.32
C VAL A 265 -7.43 5.41 22.13
N PRO A 266 -7.41 6.27 23.17
CA PRO A 266 -7.51 7.71 22.99
C PRO A 266 -6.46 8.28 22.02
N PHE A 267 -5.21 7.84 22.13
CA PHE A 267 -4.15 8.26 21.22
C PHE A 267 -4.45 7.87 19.76
N ALA A 268 -4.84 6.62 19.52
CA ALA A 268 -5.22 6.14 18.19
C ALA A 268 -6.40 6.93 17.60
N LEU A 269 -7.40 7.27 18.41
CA LEU A 269 -8.54 8.09 17.98
C LEU A 269 -8.11 9.50 17.58
N VAL A 270 -7.21 10.15 18.35
CA VAL A 270 -6.65 11.45 17.98
C VAL A 270 -5.91 11.36 16.65
N VAL A 271 -5.06 10.35 16.46
CA VAL A 271 -4.37 10.12 15.19
C VAL A 271 -5.36 9.92 14.04
N ALA A 272 -6.41 9.11 14.24
CA ALA A 272 -7.45 8.90 13.24
C ALA A 272 -8.13 10.20 12.83
N VAL A 273 -8.51 11.06 13.80
CA VAL A 273 -9.12 12.36 13.53
C VAL A 273 -8.18 13.28 12.75
N LEU A 274 -6.89 13.32 13.11
CA LEU A 274 -5.89 14.11 12.39
C LEU A 274 -5.70 13.64 10.94
N LEU A 275 -5.66 12.32 10.72
CA LEU A 275 -5.58 11.72 9.40
C LEU A 275 -6.82 12.02 8.55
N VAL A 276 -8.03 11.86 9.11
CA VAL A 276 -9.29 12.18 8.42
C VAL A 276 -9.33 13.66 8.06
N ARG A 277 -8.99 14.56 9.00
CA ARG A 277 -8.95 16.01 8.75
C ARG A 277 -7.96 16.37 7.64
N ARG A 278 -6.78 15.75 7.63
CA ARG A 278 -5.76 15.97 6.60
C ARG A 278 -6.21 15.42 5.25
N GLY A 279 -6.75 14.20 5.22
CA GLY A 279 -7.30 13.56 4.02
C GLY A 279 -8.42 14.38 3.41
N TRP A 280 -9.34 14.89 4.23
CA TRP A 280 -10.45 15.76 3.79
C TRP A 280 -9.96 17.07 3.15
N ARG A 281 -8.95 17.71 3.75
CA ARG A 281 -8.33 18.92 3.18
C ARG A 281 -7.70 18.64 1.81
N THR A 282 -6.93 17.55 1.72
CA THR A 282 -6.33 17.13 0.45
C THR A 282 -7.41 16.83 -0.58
N ALA A 283 -8.46 16.09 -0.21
CA ALA A 283 -9.54 15.74 -1.11
C ALA A 283 -10.28 16.98 -1.67
N ARG A 284 -10.44 18.04 -0.88
CA ARG A 284 -11.04 19.30 -1.38
C ARG A 284 -10.16 20.06 -2.36
N SER A 285 -8.85 19.84 -2.34
CA SER A 285 -7.90 20.52 -3.23
C SER A 285 -7.68 19.82 -4.57
N VAL A 286 -8.21 18.61 -4.75
CA VAL A 286 -8.00 17.77 -5.94
C VAL A 286 -9.25 17.77 -6.82
N ASP A 287 -9.06 17.88 -8.13
CA ASP A 287 -10.16 17.72 -9.09
C ASP A 287 -10.39 16.23 -9.39
N TRP A 288 -11.41 15.66 -8.75
CA TRP A 288 -11.76 14.25 -8.89
C TRP A 288 -12.54 13.93 -10.18
N ARG A 289 -13.06 14.93 -10.89
CA ARG A 289 -13.94 14.73 -12.06
C ARG A 289 -13.28 13.94 -13.17
N HIS A 290 -11.96 14.05 -13.27
CA HIS A 290 -11.15 13.42 -14.30
C HIS A 290 -10.28 12.29 -13.75
N LEU A 291 -10.56 11.75 -12.56
CA LEU A 291 -9.76 10.66 -11.99
C LEU A 291 -9.63 9.45 -12.95
N PRO A 292 -10.67 9.01 -13.70
CA PRO A 292 -10.53 7.91 -14.66
C PRO A 292 -9.81 8.28 -15.97
N ASP A 293 -9.64 9.57 -16.27
CA ASP A 293 -9.02 10.02 -17.51
C ASP A 293 -7.49 10.01 -17.40
N LEU A 294 -6.85 8.90 -17.79
CA LEU A 294 -5.39 8.77 -17.72
C LEU A 294 -4.63 9.84 -18.52
N GLY A 295 -5.27 10.58 -19.44
CA GLY A 295 -4.60 11.67 -20.16
C GLY A 295 -4.45 12.96 -19.36
N ARG A 296 -5.13 13.10 -18.20
CA ARG A 296 -5.19 14.35 -17.43
C ARG A 296 -4.51 14.24 -16.06
N PRO A 297 -3.65 15.21 -15.68
CA PRO A 297 -3.09 15.27 -14.33
C PRO A 297 -4.16 15.58 -13.28
N LEU A 298 -3.92 15.20 -12.01
CA LEU A 298 -4.88 15.33 -10.90
C LEU A 298 -5.12 16.75 -10.39
N LEU A 299 -4.16 17.63 -10.60
CA LEU A 299 -4.28 19.03 -10.22
C LEU A 299 -4.50 19.84 -11.51
N PRO A 300 -5.48 20.77 -11.55
CA PRO A 300 -5.56 21.75 -12.62
C PRO A 300 -4.24 22.52 -12.72
N GLY A 301 -3.85 22.89 -13.94
CA GLY A 301 -2.67 23.73 -14.17
C GLY A 301 -2.79 25.06 -13.41
N PRO A 302 -1.67 25.77 -13.17
CA PRO A 302 -1.75 27.18 -12.83
C PRO A 302 -2.53 27.96 -13.91
#